data_AF-A0AAA9TQT3-F1
#
_entry.id   AF-A0AAA9TQT3-F1
#
_cell.length_a   1.000
_cell.length_b   1.000
_cell.length_c   1.000
_cell.angle_alpha   90.00
_cell.angle_beta   90.00
_cell.angle_gamma   90.00
#
_symmetry.space_group_name_H-M   'P 1'
#
loop_
_entity.id
_entity.type
_entity.pdbx_description
1 polymer ?
#
loop_
_entity_poly.entity_id
_entity_poly.type
_entity_poly.pdbx_seq_one_letter_code
_entity_poly.pdbx_strand_id
1 'polypeptide(L)'
;MGQQISDQTQLVLNKLPEKVAKHVMLVRESGSLTYEEFLGRVAELNDVTAKVASGQEKHLLFEVQPGSDSSAFWKVVVRVVCTKKIPHASEQLSLCTTTCEPALWSPTAATTEPLHHNC
;
A
#
# COMPACT_ATOMS: atom_id res chain seq x y z
N MET A 1 -18.56 -26.31 -10.17
CA MET A 1 -17.36 -26.62 -10.98
C MET A 1 -16.23 -25.63 -10.66
N GLY A 2 -15.62 -25.68 -9.47
CA GLY A 2 -14.61 -24.69 -9.04
C GLY A 2 -13.31 -25.27 -8.46
N GLN A 3 -13.26 -26.56 -8.11
CA GLN A 3 -12.11 -27.16 -7.43
C GLN A 3 -10.90 -27.38 -8.36
N GLN A 4 -11.11 -27.80 -9.61
CA GLN A 4 -10.01 -28.16 -10.52
C GLN A 4 -9.04 -26.99 -10.82
N ILE A 5 -9.53 -25.75 -10.84
CA ILE A 5 -8.71 -24.56 -11.13
C ILE A 5 -7.88 -24.16 -9.89
N SER A 6 -8.43 -24.38 -8.68
CA SER A 6 -7.76 -24.07 -7.42
C SER A 6 -6.54 -24.98 -7.22
N ASP A 7 -6.70 -26.27 -7.50
CA ASP A 7 -5.63 -27.28 -7.33
C ASP A 7 -4.47 -27.04 -8.31
N GLN A 8 -4.78 -26.68 -9.56
CA GLN A 8 -3.77 -26.36 -10.56
C GLN A 8 -3.00 -25.07 -10.22
N THR A 9 -3.71 -24.05 -9.73
CA THR A 9 -3.08 -22.78 -9.30
C THR A 9 -2.16 -22.99 -8.10
N GLN A 10 -2.58 -23.80 -7.13
CA GLN A 10 -1.78 -24.13 -5.95
C GLN A 10 -0.54 -24.96 -6.32
N LEU A 11 -0.66 -25.87 -7.28
CA LEU A 11 0.49 -26.63 -7.80
C LEU A 11 1.53 -25.70 -8.44
N VAL A 12 1.10 -24.72 -9.23
CA VAL A 12 2.00 -23.75 -9.87
C VAL A 12 2.66 -22.83 -8.83
N LEU A 13 1.91 -22.35 -7.83
CA LEU A 13 2.46 -21.53 -6.74
C LEU A 13 3.59 -22.24 -5.98
N ASN A 14 3.45 -23.54 -5.73
CA ASN A 14 4.47 -24.35 -5.05
C ASN A 14 5.74 -24.60 -5.87
N LYS A 15 5.72 -24.32 -7.18
CA LYS A 15 6.88 -24.45 -8.08
C LYS A 15 7.62 -23.13 -8.28
N LEU A 16 7.09 -22.02 -7.76
CA LEU A 16 7.70 -20.70 -7.88
C LEU A 16 8.72 -20.44 -6.76
N PRO A 17 9.73 -19.60 -7.01
CA PRO A 17 10.58 -19.08 -5.95
C PRO A 17 9.74 -18.38 -4.87
N GLU A 18 10.11 -18.54 -3.60
CA GLU A 18 9.30 -18.09 -2.46
C GLU A 18 8.92 -16.60 -2.53
N LYS A 19 9.84 -15.73 -2.98
CA LYS A 19 9.58 -14.29 -3.16
C LYS A 19 8.48 -14.03 -4.20
N VAL A 20 8.47 -14.81 -5.29
CA VAL A 20 7.48 -14.70 -6.36
C VAL A 20 6.15 -15.27 -5.90
N ALA A 21 6.16 -16.43 -5.24
CA ALA A 21 4.95 -17.04 -4.67
C ALA A 21 4.24 -16.09 -3.69
N LYS A 22 5.00 -15.44 -2.79
CA LYS A 22 4.46 -14.42 -1.88
C LYS A 22 3.85 -13.25 -2.64
N HIS A 23 4.50 -12.76 -3.68
CA HIS A 23 3.98 -11.64 -4.47
C HIS A 23 2.67 -12.01 -5.19
N VAL A 24 2.60 -13.20 -5.80
CA VAL A 24 1.38 -13.69 -6.46
C VAL A 24 0.24 -13.84 -5.46
N MET A 25 0.52 -14.34 -4.25
CA MET A 25 -0.47 -14.42 -3.17
C MET A 25 -0.99 -13.05 -2.78
N LEU A 26 -0.10 -12.07 -2.57
CA LEU A 26 -0.50 -10.69 -2.23
C LEU A 26 -1.34 -10.03 -3.33
N VAL A 27 -1.00 -10.23 -4.61
CA VAL A 27 -1.77 -9.74 -5.74
C VAL A 27 -3.16 -10.36 -5.78
N ARG A 28 -3.24 -11.69 -5.56
CA ARG A 28 -4.51 -12.41 -5.51
C ARG A 28 -5.40 -11.93 -4.36
N GLU A 29 -4.84 -11.85 -3.16
CA GLU A 29 -5.54 -11.37 -1.96
C GLU A 29 -6.08 -9.94 -2.18
N SER A 30 -5.24 -9.06 -2.73
CA SER A 30 -5.63 -7.69 -3.07
C SER A 30 -6.78 -7.64 -4.07
N GLY A 31 -6.76 -8.53 -5.08
CA GLY A 31 -7.85 -8.67 -6.05
C GLY A 31 -9.18 -9.10 -5.41
N SER A 32 -9.15 -9.94 -4.38
CA SER A 32 -10.35 -10.44 -3.70
C SER A 32 -10.89 -9.54 -2.58
N LEU A 33 -10.12 -8.56 -2.09
CA LEU A 33 -10.52 -7.72 -0.95
C LEU A 33 -11.88 -7.05 -1.15
N THR A 34 -12.76 -7.14 -0.17
CA THR A 34 -13.92 -6.27 -0.08
C THR A 34 -13.51 -4.88 0.42
N TYR A 35 -14.39 -3.89 0.25
CA TYR A 35 -14.12 -2.54 0.72
C TYR A 35 -14.01 -2.49 2.25
N GLU A 36 -14.85 -3.25 2.96
CA GLU A 36 -14.80 -3.36 4.41
C GLU A 36 -13.49 -4.00 4.90
N GLU A 37 -13.04 -5.07 4.26
CA GLU A 37 -11.75 -5.69 4.58
C GLU A 37 -10.60 -4.71 4.34
N PHE A 38 -10.66 -3.93 3.25
CA PHE A 38 -9.67 -2.89 2.99
C PHE A 38 -9.64 -1.83 4.10
N LEU A 39 -10.79 -1.31 4.53
CA LEU A 39 -10.86 -0.37 5.65
C LEU A 39 -10.31 -1.00 6.95
N GLY A 40 -10.59 -2.28 7.19
CA GLY A 40 -10.02 -3.03 8.30
C GLY A 40 -8.49 -3.07 8.27
N ARG A 41 -7.88 -3.29 7.09
CA ARG A 41 -6.42 -3.25 6.93
C ARG A 41 -5.82 -1.85 7.12
N VAL A 42 -6.54 -0.80 6.72
CA VAL A 42 -6.13 0.59 7.00
C VAL A 42 -6.14 0.87 8.50
N ALA A 43 -7.16 0.40 9.23
CA ALA A 43 -7.22 0.51 10.69
C ALA A 43 -6.11 -0.29 11.38
N GLU A 44 -5.86 -1.52 10.94
CA GLU A 44 -4.76 -2.35 11.47
C GLU A 44 -3.40 -1.67 11.26
N LEU A 45 -3.18 -1.06 10.09
CA LEU A 45 -1.96 -0.29 9.81
C LEU A 45 -1.78 0.86 10.81
N ASN A 46 -2.86 1.58 11.12
CA ASN A 46 -2.85 2.64 12.14
C ASN A 46 -2.50 2.11 13.54
N ASP A 47 -3.04 0.95 13.92
CA ASP A 47 -2.73 0.32 15.21
C ASP A 47 -1.25 -0.09 15.29
N VAL A 48 -0.70 -0.62 14.20
CA VAL A 48 0.72 -0.99 14.11
C VAL A 48 1.60 0.25 14.21
N THR A 49 1.30 1.32 13.47
CA THR A 49 2.10 2.55 13.53
C THR A 49 2.01 3.24 14.87
N ALA A 50 0.84 3.23 15.52
CA ALA A 50 0.67 3.73 16.88
C ALA A 50 1.50 2.94 17.90
N LYS A 51 1.51 1.60 17.79
CA LYS A 51 2.33 0.72 18.66
C LYS A 51 3.82 0.95 18.44
N VAL A 52 4.29 1.06 17.19
CA VAL A 52 5.70 1.33 16.88
C VAL A 52 6.12 2.72 17.36
N ALA A 53 5.20 3.69 17.30
CA ALA A 53 5.41 5.04 17.81
C ALA A 53 5.19 5.15 19.34
N SER A 54 4.93 4.06 20.07
CA SER A 54 4.70 4.13 21.52
C SER A 54 5.91 4.75 22.22
N GLY A 55 5.74 5.90 22.88
CA GLY A 55 6.82 6.68 23.49
C GLY A 55 7.46 7.74 22.59
N GLN A 56 7.00 7.88 21.33
CA GLN A 56 7.27 9.00 20.46
C GLN A 56 6.01 9.88 20.38
N GLU A 57 6.18 11.19 20.38
CA GLU A 57 5.07 12.12 20.20
C GLU A 57 4.46 12.00 18.78
N LYS A 58 5.26 11.62 17.79
CA LYS A 58 4.84 11.54 16.39
C LYS A 58 4.39 10.14 16.01
N HIS A 59 3.14 9.99 15.54
CA HIS A 59 2.66 8.75 14.90
C HIS A 59 2.01 9.05 13.56
N LEU A 60 2.00 8.05 12.67
CA LEU A 60 1.37 8.15 11.35
C LEU A 60 -0.09 7.70 11.44
N LEU A 61 -0.98 8.46 10.80
CA LEU A 61 -2.37 8.11 10.57
C LEU A 61 -2.62 7.96 9.07
N PHE A 62 -3.27 6.88 8.70
CA PHE A 62 -3.70 6.52 7.36
C PHE A 62 -5.21 6.61 7.26
N GLU A 63 -5.70 7.36 6.27
CA GLU A 63 -7.12 7.56 6.01
C GLU A 63 -7.38 7.44 4.51
N VAL A 64 -8.57 6.95 4.15
CA VAL A 64 -9.00 6.95 2.76
C VAL A 64 -9.35 8.38 2.35
N GLN A 65 -8.79 8.85 1.23
CA GLN A 65 -9.12 10.16 0.70
C GLN A 65 -10.61 10.19 0.31
N PRO A 66 -11.42 11.10 0.89
CA PRO A 66 -12.83 11.21 0.54
C PRO A 66 -13.01 11.38 -0.97
N GLY A 67 -13.95 10.63 -1.55
CA GLY A 67 -14.24 10.67 -2.98
C GLY A 67 -13.39 9.72 -3.84
N SER A 68 -12.24 9.25 -3.34
CA SER A 68 -11.38 8.31 -4.08
C SER A 68 -11.94 6.88 -4.12
N ASP A 69 -12.85 6.56 -3.21
CA ASP A 69 -13.45 5.25 -2.98
C ASP A 69 -14.93 5.18 -3.37
N SER A 70 -15.50 6.26 -3.91
CA SER A 70 -16.94 6.35 -4.16
C SER A 70 -17.43 5.53 -5.37
N SER A 71 -16.54 4.93 -6.15
CA SER A 71 -16.89 4.14 -7.34
C SER A 71 -16.89 2.64 -7.08
N ALA A 72 -17.65 1.87 -7.85
CA ALA A 72 -17.58 0.40 -7.82
C ALA A 72 -16.19 -0.16 -8.18
N PHE A 73 -15.38 0.63 -8.90
CA PHE A 73 -13.98 0.31 -9.24
C PHE A 73 -12.98 0.94 -8.27
N TRP A 74 -13.40 1.23 -7.02
CA TRP A 74 -12.58 1.89 -5.99
C TRP A 74 -11.18 1.29 -5.87
N LYS A 75 -10.99 -0.03 -6.02
CA LYS A 75 -9.67 -0.66 -5.95
C LYS A 75 -8.62 -0.07 -6.91
N VAL A 76 -9.07 0.47 -8.05
CA VAL A 76 -8.19 1.08 -9.07
C VAL A 76 -7.87 2.54 -8.75
N VAL A 77 -8.75 3.22 -8.01
CA VAL A 77 -8.73 4.69 -7.86
C VAL A 77 -8.59 5.17 -6.41
N VAL A 78 -8.75 4.28 -5.43
CA VAL A 78 -8.70 4.60 -4.01
C VAL A 78 -7.32 5.14 -3.65
N ARG A 79 -7.32 6.21 -2.86
CA ARG A 79 -6.10 6.86 -2.37
C ARG A 79 -6.09 6.80 -0.86
N VAL A 80 -4.97 6.38 -0.29
CA VAL A 80 -4.74 6.41 1.16
C VAL A 80 -3.82 7.59 1.45
N VAL A 81 -4.30 8.54 2.24
CA VAL A 81 -3.54 9.68 2.71
C VAL A 81 -2.82 9.28 3.99
N CYS A 82 -1.53 9.62 4.07
CA CYS A 82 -0.74 9.47 5.30
C CYS A 82 -0.52 10.86 5.91
N THR A 83 -0.94 11.02 7.16
CA THR A 83 -0.72 12.24 7.95
C THR A 83 0.15 11.93 9.16
N LYS A 84 1.12 12.81 9.43
CA LYS A 84 1.92 12.72 10.64
C LYS A 84 1.22 13.51 11.74
N LYS A 85 0.73 12.82 12.76
CA LYS A 85 0.19 13.45 13.96
C LYS A 85 1.34 13.83 14.89
N ILE A 86 1.40 15.10 15.28
CA ILE A 86 2.28 15.62 16.33
C ILE A 86 1.36 16.15 17.44
N PRO A 87 1.49 15.75 18.72
CA PRO A 87 0.50 16.03 19.75
C PRO A 87 0.67 17.43 20.38
N HIS A 88 1.53 18.30 19.83
CA HIS A 88 1.84 19.59 20.44
C HIS A 88 2.18 20.72 19.44
N ALA A 89 1.55 20.75 18.28
CA ALA A 89 1.55 21.96 17.47
C ALA A 89 0.25 22.05 16.67
N SER A 90 -0.47 23.16 16.87
CA SER A 90 -1.60 23.61 16.09
C SER A 90 -1.18 24.01 14.67
N GLU A 91 -0.59 23.10 13.92
CA GLU A 91 -0.22 23.34 12.53
C GLU A 91 -0.57 22.10 11.70
N GLN A 92 -1.68 22.21 10.96
CA GLN A 92 -2.05 21.26 9.91
C GLN A 92 -0.94 21.26 8.86
N LEU A 93 0.06 20.40 8.99
CA LEU A 93 1.00 20.17 7.91
C LEU A 93 0.32 19.32 6.83
N SER A 94 0.06 19.98 5.72
CA SER A 94 -0.52 19.42 4.52
C SER A 94 0.43 18.41 3.85
N LEU A 95 -0.16 17.28 3.45
CA LEU A 95 0.02 16.68 2.13
C LEU A 95 1.37 15.97 1.82
N CYS A 96 1.48 14.71 2.23
CA CYS A 96 2.22 13.71 1.45
C CYS A 96 1.24 12.97 0.53
N THR A 97 0.94 13.54 -0.64
CA THR A 97 0.34 12.75 -1.74
C THR A 97 1.49 11.99 -2.40
N THR A 98 1.85 10.82 -1.90
CA THR A 98 2.54 9.86 -2.75
C THR A 98 1.50 9.32 -3.71
N THR A 99 1.26 10.05 -4.80
CA THR A 99 0.69 9.45 -5.99
C THR A 99 1.64 8.31 -6.34
N CYS A 100 1.17 7.06 -6.28
CA CYS A 100 1.82 5.97 -6.98
C CYS A 100 1.70 6.30 -8.46
N GLU A 101 2.64 7.10 -8.96
CA GLU A 101 2.85 7.33 -10.38
C GLU A 101 3.13 5.93 -10.98
N PRO A 102 2.38 5.48 -11.99
CA PRO A 102 2.71 4.23 -12.65
C PRO A 102 4.04 4.48 -13.35
N ALA A 103 5.12 3.96 -12.76
CA ALA A 103 6.46 4.00 -13.35
C ALA A 103 6.37 3.45 -14.78
N LEU A 104 6.48 4.34 -15.75
CA LEU A 104 6.66 3.99 -17.15
C LEU A 104 8.03 3.33 -17.25
N TRP A 105 8.07 2.00 -17.22
CA TRP A 105 9.28 1.23 -17.47
C TRP A 105 9.79 1.56 -18.88
N SER A 106 10.83 2.38 -18.98
CA SER A 106 11.62 2.55 -20.20
C SER A 106 13.03 2.04 -19.93
N PRO A 107 13.47 0.92 -20.55
CA PRO A 107 14.79 0.39 -20.36
C PRO A 107 15.71 0.98 -21.43
N THR A 108 16.41 2.09 -21.17
CA THR A 108 17.59 2.44 -21.97
C THR A 108 18.61 3.26 -21.19
N ALA A 109 19.80 2.67 -21.10
CA ALA A 109 21.11 3.28 -20.91
C ALA A 109 21.45 3.96 -19.57
N ALA A 110 22.23 3.19 -18.80
CA ALA A 110 23.36 3.61 -17.99
C ALA A 110 23.94 4.99 -18.32
N THR A 111 24.18 5.83 -17.30
CA THR A 111 25.52 6.28 -16.89
C THR A 111 25.41 7.01 -15.54
N THR A 112 26.35 6.66 -14.68
CA THR A 112 26.65 7.14 -13.33
C THR A 112 26.67 8.67 -13.19
N GLU A 113 25.98 9.23 -12.19
CA GLU A 113 26.41 10.44 -11.48
C GLU A 113 25.70 10.56 -10.11
N PRO A 114 26.41 10.88 -9.00
CA PRO A 114 25.81 10.98 -7.68
C PRO A 114 25.41 12.43 -7.39
N LEU A 115 24.10 12.70 -7.25
CA LEU A 115 23.62 13.98 -6.75
C LEU A 115 23.14 13.85 -5.31
N HIS A 116 24.04 14.29 -4.45
CA HIS A 116 23.80 14.82 -3.11
C HIS A 116 22.71 15.90 -3.17
N HIS A 117 21.59 15.78 -2.44
CA HIS A 117 20.99 16.92 -1.73
C HIS A 117 19.90 16.53 -0.74
N ASN A 118 19.98 17.23 0.39
CA ASN A 118 19.03 17.32 1.48
C ASN A 118 17.70 17.94 1.03
N CYS A 119 16.59 17.27 1.36
CA CYS A 119 15.33 17.76 1.93
C CYS A 119 14.23 16.75 1.60
#